data_AF-A0A6A3ZMZ4-F1
#
_entry.id   AF-A0A6A3ZMZ4-F1
#
_cell.length_a   1.000
_cell.length_b   1.000
_cell.length_c   1.000
_cell.angle_alpha   90.00
_cell.angle_beta   90.00
_cell.angle_gamma   90.00
#
_symmetry.space_group_name_H-M   'P 1'
#
loop_
_entity.id
_entity.type
_entity.pdbx_description
1 polymer ?
#
loop_
_entity_poly.entity_id
_entity_poly.type
_entity_poly.pdbx_seq_one_letter_code
_entity_poly.pdbx_strand_id
1 'polypeptide(L)'
;MSTKGKWLTIEQKCEVIAQHRLEPGTSYTQLAEWTKARFELSVAPTRQTIRNIVKGAADIEAKRLSGNLSAKGRRPCVRSQELETRLEQYVADCRQRDVRLTRRLLNTRAREILDELPDAPTHNLSVGWLTRFMKRHGLSFQKDRDDAVDAAAVPTAAAAGVAVNGGMNAAAAQTLELVADEAERARVDKLRQKATKRLCEIEKEARELRKYLRQLDAVPTQTVDGLNP
;
A
#
# COMPACT_ATOMS: atom_id res chain seq x y z
N MET A 1 -0.20 -7.23 -37.84
CA MET A 1 -1.36 -7.69 -37.05
C MET A 1 -0.84 -8.43 -35.82
N SER A 2 -0.96 -7.86 -34.61
CA SER A 2 -0.45 -8.50 -33.39
C SER A 2 -1.32 -9.71 -33.03
N THR A 3 -0.81 -10.92 -33.27
CA THR A 3 -1.49 -12.21 -33.03
C THR A 3 -1.45 -12.64 -31.55
N LYS A 4 -0.96 -11.80 -30.64
CA LYS A 4 -0.96 -12.11 -29.20
C LYS A 4 -2.39 -12.03 -28.67
N GLY A 5 -2.99 -13.20 -28.48
CA GLY A 5 -4.29 -13.35 -27.83
C GLY A 5 -4.35 -12.65 -26.47
N LYS A 6 -5.46 -11.95 -26.22
CA LYS A 6 -5.76 -11.32 -24.94
C LYS A 6 -5.87 -12.41 -23.86
N TRP A 7 -5.17 -12.23 -22.76
CA TRP A 7 -5.18 -13.18 -21.64
C TRP A 7 -6.50 -13.10 -20.89
N LEU A 8 -7.14 -14.25 -20.63
CA LEU A 8 -8.35 -14.34 -19.83
C LEU A 8 -8.08 -14.02 -18.35
N THR A 9 -8.89 -13.15 -17.75
CA THR A 9 -8.87 -12.85 -16.31
C THR A 9 -9.43 -14.02 -15.49
N ILE A 10 -9.27 -13.99 -14.16
CA ILE A 10 -9.88 -15.00 -13.29
C ILE A 10 -11.41 -14.99 -13.43
N GLU A 11 -12.01 -13.81 -13.44
CA GLU A 11 -13.47 -13.66 -13.57
C GLU A 11 -13.98 -14.25 -14.88
N GLN A 12 -13.31 -13.94 -16.00
CA GLN A 12 -13.64 -14.50 -17.30
C GLN A 12 -13.51 -16.03 -17.33
N LYS A 13 -12.51 -16.59 -16.65
CA LYS A 13 -12.39 -18.06 -16.52
C LYS A 13 -13.52 -18.66 -15.68
N CYS A 14 -13.94 -18.00 -14.61
CA CYS A 14 -15.09 -18.44 -13.81
C CYS A 14 -16.39 -18.42 -14.62
N GLU A 15 -16.61 -17.41 -15.47
CA GLU A 15 -17.76 -17.37 -16.38
C GLU A 15 -17.74 -18.52 -17.39
N VAL A 16 -16.57 -18.86 -17.95
CA VAL A 16 -16.43 -20.03 -18.83
C VAL A 16 -16.75 -21.34 -18.10
N ILE A 17 -16.31 -21.47 -16.84
CA ILE A 17 -16.63 -22.63 -15.99
C ILE A 17 -18.14 -22.70 -15.73
N ALA A 18 -18.77 -21.56 -15.43
CA ALA A 18 -20.22 -21.48 -15.21
C ALA A 18 -20.99 -21.90 -16.47
N GLN A 19 -20.60 -21.40 -17.65
CA GLN A 19 -21.22 -21.79 -18.92
C GLN A 19 -21.10 -23.30 -19.17
N HIS A 20 -19.92 -23.89 -18.95
CA HIS A 20 -19.73 -25.34 -19.11
C HIS A 20 -20.59 -26.16 -18.13
N ARG A 21 -20.86 -25.63 -16.93
CA ARG A 21 -21.73 -26.30 -15.95
C ARG A 21 -23.21 -26.20 -16.32
N LEU A 22 -23.62 -25.10 -16.94
CA LEU A 22 -24.99 -24.93 -17.46
C LEU A 22 -25.24 -25.84 -18.67
N GLU A 23 -24.23 -26.00 -19.53
CA GLU A 23 -24.33 -26.77 -20.77
C GLU A 23 -23.13 -27.74 -20.93
N PRO A 24 -23.10 -28.86 -20.16
CA PRO A 24 -21.98 -29.80 -20.22
C PRO A 24 -21.88 -30.57 -21.55
N GLY A 25 -22.93 -30.54 -22.37
CA GLY A 25 -22.95 -31.12 -23.71
C GLY A 25 -22.21 -30.30 -24.76
N THR A 26 -21.88 -29.04 -24.48
CA THR A 26 -21.20 -28.14 -25.42
C THR A 26 -19.75 -28.55 -25.61
N SER A 27 -19.32 -28.72 -26.87
CA SER A 27 -17.93 -29.06 -27.17
C SER A 27 -16.98 -27.95 -26.73
N TYR A 28 -15.76 -28.31 -26.30
CA TYR A 28 -14.71 -27.32 -25.98
C TYR A 28 -14.36 -26.36 -27.12
N THR A 29 -14.62 -26.73 -28.38
CA THR A 29 -14.47 -25.83 -29.54
C THR A 29 -15.58 -24.78 -29.58
N GLN A 30 -16.82 -25.19 -29.37
CA GLN A 30 -17.97 -24.28 -29.29
C GLN A 30 -17.87 -23.37 -28.06
N LEU A 31 -17.40 -23.90 -26.92
CA LEU A 31 -17.15 -23.11 -25.73
C LEU A 31 -16.02 -22.09 -25.95
N ALA A 32 -15.02 -22.39 -26.78
CA ALA A 32 -13.99 -21.43 -27.17
C ALA A 32 -14.55 -20.29 -28.04
N GLU A 33 -15.42 -20.61 -28.99
CA GLU A 33 -16.10 -19.62 -29.84
C GLU A 33 -17.04 -18.73 -29.02
N TRP A 34 -17.81 -19.32 -28.12
CA TRP A 34 -18.62 -18.60 -27.15
C TRP A 34 -17.76 -17.65 -26.30
N THR A 35 -16.60 -18.13 -25.81
CA THR A 35 -15.67 -17.30 -25.02
C THR A 35 -15.15 -16.11 -25.84
N LYS A 36 -14.86 -16.33 -27.13
CA LYS A 36 -14.44 -15.26 -28.05
C LYS A 36 -15.53 -14.21 -28.21
N ALA A 37 -16.77 -14.64 -28.46
CA ALA A 37 -17.91 -13.76 -28.66
C ALA A 37 -18.25 -12.99 -27.37
N ARG A 38 -18.30 -13.68 -26.23
CA ARG A 38 -18.65 -13.13 -24.91
C ARG A 38 -17.69 -12.05 -24.42
N PHE A 39 -16.40 -12.17 -24.70
CA PHE A 39 -15.36 -11.24 -24.21
C PHE A 39 -14.68 -10.43 -25.32
N GLU A 40 -15.25 -10.43 -26.53
CA GLU A 40 -14.76 -9.69 -27.70
C GLU A 40 -13.26 -9.93 -27.95
N LEU A 41 -12.85 -11.20 -27.89
CA LEU A 41 -11.46 -11.56 -28.09
C LEU A 41 -11.12 -11.54 -29.58
N SER A 42 -9.95 -11.01 -29.93
CA SER A 42 -9.45 -11.02 -31.32
C SER A 42 -9.31 -12.45 -31.85
N VAL A 43 -8.87 -13.38 -30.99
CA VAL A 43 -8.66 -14.79 -31.31
C VAL A 43 -9.34 -15.66 -30.26
N ALA A 44 -10.02 -16.72 -30.71
CA ALA A 44 -10.62 -17.69 -29.81
C ALA A 44 -9.53 -18.40 -28.98
N PRO A 45 -9.76 -18.64 -27.67
CA PRO A 45 -8.86 -19.47 -26.89
C PRO A 45 -8.78 -20.87 -27.51
N THR A 46 -7.61 -21.51 -27.41
CA THR A 46 -7.47 -22.87 -27.96
C THR A 46 -8.35 -23.86 -27.20
N ARG A 47 -8.77 -24.94 -27.86
CA ARG A 47 -9.51 -26.06 -27.24
C ARG A 47 -8.81 -26.57 -25.97
N GLN A 48 -7.47 -26.64 -25.99
CA GLN A 48 -6.67 -27.08 -24.84
C GLN A 48 -6.72 -26.06 -23.69
N THR A 49 -6.75 -24.76 -23.98
CA THR A 49 -6.93 -23.71 -22.98
C THR A 49 -8.26 -23.87 -22.25
N ILE A 50 -9.35 -24.05 -22.99
CA ILE A 50 -10.70 -24.27 -22.41
C ILE A 50 -10.72 -25.54 -21.55
N ARG A 51 -10.18 -26.65 -22.07
CA ARG A 51 -10.05 -27.90 -21.29
C ARG A 51 -9.29 -27.69 -19.98
N ASN A 52 -8.17 -26.96 -20.00
CA ASN A 52 -7.38 -26.69 -18.80
C ASN A 52 -8.14 -25.82 -17.79
N ILE A 53 -8.93 -24.85 -18.27
CA ILE A 53 -9.78 -24.01 -17.41
C ILE A 53 -10.84 -24.84 -16.71
N VAL A 54 -11.55 -25.71 -17.45
CA VAL A 54 -12.59 -26.58 -16.89
C VAL A 54 -11.99 -27.60 -15.91
N LYS A 55 -10.87 -28.24 -16.25
CA LYS A 55 -10.19 -29.18 -15.35
C LYS A 55 -9.67 -28.52 -14.07
N GLY A 56 -9.19 -27.27 -14.17
CA GLY A 56 -8.71 -26.49 -13.03
C GLY A 56 -9.79 -25.67 -12.33
N ALA A 57 -11.08 -26.01 -12.50
CA ALA A 57 -12.18 -25.16 -12.05
C ALA A 57 -12.14 -24.85 -10.54
N ALA A 58 -11.93 -25.88 -9.71
CA ALA A 58 -11.86 -25.72 -8.25
C ALA A 58 -10.75 -24.74 -7.83
N ASP A 59 -9.55 -24.86 -8.41
CA ASP A 59 -8.43 -23.96 -8.14
C ASP A 59 -8.71 -22.53 -8.59
N ILE A 60 -9.37 -22.36 -9.74
CA ILE A 60 -9.68 -21.04 -10.30
C ILE A 60 -10.75 -20.34 -9.44
N GLU A 61 -11.74 -21.08 -8.96
CA GLU A 61 -12.78 -20.57 -8.06
C GLU A 61 -12.22 -20.24 -6.66
N ALA A 62 -11.38 -21.12 -6.10
CA ALA A 62 -10.66 -20.83 -4.85
C ALA A 62 -9.77 -19.58 -4.98
N LYS A 63 -9.11 -19.42 -6.14
CA LYS A 63 -8.34 -18.22 -6.46
C LYS A 63 -9.22 -16.96 -6.49
N ARG A 64 -10.41 -17.02 -7.09
CA ARG A 64 -11.38 -15.92 -7.09
C ARG A 64 -11.76 -15.49 -5.66
N LEU A 65 -12.00 -16.45 -4.78
CA LEU A 65 -12.38 -16.20 -3.37
C LEU A 65 -11.24 -15.61 -2.54
N SER A 66 -9.98 -15.94 -2.85
CA SER A 66 -8.82 -15.53 -2.04
C SER A 66 -8.50 -14.03 -2.04
N GLY A 67 -9.13 -13.22 -2.90
CA GLY A 67 -9.02 -11.73 -2.93
C GLY A 67 -7.65 -11.14 -3.29
N ASN A 68 -6.56 -11.91 -3.13
CA ASN A 68 -5.17 -11.45 -3.18
C ASN A 68 -4.49 -11.72 -4.54
N LEU A 69 -5.23 -11.64 -5.65
CA LEU A 69 -4.69 -11.96 -6.98
C LEU A 69 -4.77 -10.77 -7.93
N SER A 70 -3.77 -10.64 -8.80
CA SER A 70 -3.86 -9.72 -9.93
C SER A 70 -4.99 -10.12 -10.87
N ALA A 71 -5.56 -9.20 -11.65
CA ALA A 71 -6.57 -9.49 -12.67
C ALA A 71 -6.21 -10.66 -13.62
N LYS A 72 -4.91 -10.91 -13.84
CA LYS A 72 -4.38 -12.05 -14.62
C LYS A 72 -4.28 -13.38 -13.85
N GLY A 73 -4.71 -13.40 -12.60
CA GLY A 73 -4.67 -14.54 -11.68
C GLY A 73 -3.29 -14.95 -11.20
N ARG A 74 -2.32 -14.04 -11.25
CA ARG A 74 -1.01 -14.26 -10.67
C ARG A 74 -1.03 -13.84 -9.20
N ARG A 75 -0.52 -14.73 -8.34
CA ARG A 75 -0.15 -14.37 -6.96
C ARG A 75 0.92 -13.27 -7.04
N PRO A 76 0.75 -12.13 -6.36
CA PRO A 76 1.81 -11.17 -6.20
C PRO A 76 3.01 -11.89 -5.59
N CYS A 77 4.16 -11.86 -6.27
CA CYS A 77 5.41 -12.30 -5.66
C CYS A 77 5.77 -11.26 -4.62
N VAL A 78 5.39 -11.53 -3.37
CA VAL A 78 5.85 -10.76 -2.23
C VAL A 78 7.22 -11.29 -1.86
N ARG A 79 8.23 -10.43 -1.90
CA ARG A 79 9.61 -10.80 -1.57
C ARG A 79 9.77 -11.32 -0.13
N SER A 80 8.98 -10.79 0.80
CA SER A 80 8.86 -11.30 2.16
C SER A 80 7.39 -11.39 2.54
N GLN A 81 6.85 -12.62 2.51
CA GLN A 81 5.46 -12.87 2.91
C GLN A 81 5.25 -12.54 4.38
N GLU A 82 6.24 -12.83 5.23
CA GLU A 82 6.18 -12.56 6.67
C GLU A 82 6.08 -11.05 6.97
N LEU A 83 6.86 -10.21 6.28
CA LEU A 83 6.76 -8.76 6.39
C LEU A 83 5.34 -8.28 6.07
N GLU A 84 4.74 -8.77 4.98
CA GLU A 84 3.40 -8.32 4.60
C GLU A 84 2.33 -8.80 5.57
N THR A 85 2.43 -10.02 6.10
CA THR A 85 1.49 -10.52 7.12
C THR A 85 1.55 -9.69 8.41
N ARG A 86 2.75 -9.41 8.93
CA ARG A 86 2.90 -8.60 10.17
C ARG A 86 2.45 -7.14 9.95
N LEU A 87 2.72 -6.59 8.77
CA LEU A 87 2.29 -5.23 8.44
C LEU A 87 0.76 -5.15 8.24
N GLU A 88 0.14 -6.19 7.69
CA GLU A 88 -1.32 -6.31 7.59
C GLU A 88 -1.98 -6.38 8.98
N GLN A 89 -1.42 -7.16 9.91
CA GLN A 89 -1.88 -7.21 11.30
C GLN A 89 -1.81 -5.82 11.96
N TYR A 90 -0.70 -5.11 11.78
CA TYR A 90 -0.56 -3.74 12.28
C TYR A 90 -1.61 -2.78 11.69
N VAL A 91 -1.92 -2.91 10.40
CA VAL A 91 -2.98 -2.15 9.74
C VAL A 91 -4.35 -2.45 10.37
N ALA A 92 -4.64 -3.73 10.66
CA ALA A 92 -5.87 -4.13 11.33
C ALA A 92 -5.96 -3.53 12.75
N ASP A 93 -4.88 -3.58 13.52
CA ASP A 93 -4.81 -2.99 14.86
C ASP A 93 -4.99 -1.47 14.84
N CYS A 94 -4.45 -0.79 13.83
CA CYS A 94 -4.65 0.65 13.66
C CYS A 94 -6.10 0.97 13.30
N ARG A 95 -6.74 0.18 12.43
CA ARG A 95 -8.16 0.34 12.11
C ARG A 95 -9.05 0.13 13.34
N GLN A 96 -8.75 -0.86 14.16
CA GLN A 96 -9.53 -1.14 15.38
C GLN A 96 -9.39 -0.02 16.42
N ARG A 97 -8.24 0.66 16.47
CA ARG A 97 -7.95 1.77 17.38
C ARG A 97 -8.28 3.15 16.79
N ASP A 98 -8.90 3.20 15.61
CA ASP A 98 -9.20 4.41 14.85
C ASP A 98 -7.99 5.35 14.65
N VAL A 99 -6.80 4.75 14.52
CA VAL A 99 -5.56 5.49 14.28
C VAL A 99 -5.44 5.78 12.80
N ARG A 100 -5.33 7.07 12.46
CA ARG A 100 -5.13 7.52 11.08
C ARG A 100 -3.81 6.98 10.52
N LEU A 101 -3.93 6.00 9.62
CA LEU A 101 -2.78 5.44 8.93
C LEU A 101 -2.19 6.50 7.99
N THR A 102 -0.88 6.69 8.05
CA THR A 102 -0.15 7.52 7.09
C THR A 102 0.92 6.70 6.39
N ARG A 103 1.32 7.16 5.20
CA ARG A 103 2.38 6.50 4.43
C ARG A 103 3.70 6.39 5.21
N ARG A 104 4.03 7.42 5.97
CA ARG A 104 5.24 7.47 6.80
C ARG A 104 5.17 6.43 7.92
N LEU A 105 4.03 6.36 8.62
CA LEU A 105 3.82 5.39 9.70
C LEU A 105 3.99 3.94 9.21
N LEU A 106 3.38 3.60 8.07
CA LEU A 106 3.52 2.26 7.48
C LEU A 106 4.96 1.96 7.05
N ASN A 107 5.69 2.94 6.51
CA ASN A 107 7.08 2.74 6.12
C ASN A 107 8.00 2.55 7.34
N THR A 108 7.78 3.31 8.42
CA THR A 108 8.49 3.13 9.69
C THR A 108 8.23 1.74 10.25
N ARG A 109 6.96 1.33 10.36
CA ARG A 109 6.61 0.02 10.90
C ARG A 109 7.16 -1.13 10.04
N ALA A 110 7.15 -0.99 8.71
CA ALA A 110 7.72 -1.99 7.81
C ALA A 110 9.25 -2.14 7.99
N ARG A 111 9.96 -1.07 8.37
CA ARG A 111 11.40 -1.13 8.66
C ARG A 111 11.67 -1.83 9.98
N GLU A 112 10.93 -1.47 11.03
CA GLU A 112 11.01 -2.14 12.34
C GLU A 112 10.80 -3.65 12.19
N ILE A 113 9.78 -4.06 11.43
CA ILE A 113 9.51 -5.49 11.17
C ILE A 113 10.69 -6.16 10.43
N LEU A 114 11.35 -5.47 9.48
CA LEU A 114 12.52 -6.03 8.80
C LEU A 114 13.72 -6.15 9.73
N ASP A 115 13.93 -5.19 10.64
CA ASP A 115 15.03 -5.19 11.60
C ASP A 115 14.84 -6.29 12.68
N GLU A 116 13.59 -6.64 13.00
CA GLU A 116 13.24 -7.74 13.91
C GLU A 116 13.40 -9.13 13.29
N LEU A 117 13.49 -9.24 11.94
CA LEU A 117 13.56 -10.54 11.27
C LEU A 117 15.01 -11.03 11.16
N PRO A 118 15.34 -12.20 11.74
CA PRO A 118 16.73 -12.70 11.82
C PRO A 118 17.31 -13.18 10.47
N ASP A 119 16.46 -13.44 9.46
CA ASP A 119 16.86 -13.82 8.09
C ASP A 119 16.11 -12.95 7.06
N ALA A 120 16.17 -11.63 7.26
CA ALA A 120 15.45 -10.69 6.40
C ALA A 120 16.03 -10.71 4.97
N PRO A 121 15.26 -11.13 3.94
CA PRO A 121 15.72 -11.00 2.56
C PRO A 121 15.90 -9.51 2.26
N THR A 122 16.92 -9.15 1.46
CA THR A 122 17.17 -7.76 1.05
C THR A 122 15.90 -7.16 0.43
N HIS A 123 15.17 -6.37 1.21
CA HIS A 123 13.86 -5.86 0.81
C HIS A 123 13.89 -4.34 0.75
N ASN A 124 13.87 -3.82 -0.49
CA ASN A 124 13.82 -2.39 -0.72
C ASN A 124 12.41 -1.88 -0.42
N LEU A 125 12.22 -1.22 0.73
CA LEU A 125 10.99 -0.51 1.16
C LEU A 125 10.71 0.75 0.30
N SER A 126 10.76 0.58 -1.03
CA SER A 126 10.56 1.64 -2.00
C SER A 126 9.13 2.19 -1.94
N VAL A 127 8.98 3.42 -2.45
CA VAL A 127 7.66 4.03 -2.65
C VAL A 127 6.79 3.12 -3.53
N GLY A 128 7.34 2.50 -4.58
CA GLY A 128 6.60 1.58 -5.44
C GLY A 128 6.08 0.33 -4.71
N TRP A 129 6.87 -0.25 -3.80
CA TRP A 129 6.42 -1.39 -2.99
C TRP A 129 5.26 -0.99 -2.07
N LEU A 130 5.41 0.10 -1.32
CA LEU A 130 4.37 0.54 -0.39
C LEU A 130 3.07 0.91 -1.11
N THR A 131 3.15 1.52 -2.31
CA THR A 131 1.95 1.78 -3.12
C THR A 131 1.24 0.48 -3.53
N ARG A 132 1.99 -0.57 -3.87
CA ARG A 132 1.42 -1.88 -4.21
C ARG A 132 0.85 -2.60 -3.00
N PHE A 133 1.51 -2.51 -1.84
CA PHE A 133 1.01 -3.02 -0.56
C PHE A 133 -0.35 -2.38 -0.24
N MET A 134 -0.40 -1.04 -0.24
CA MET A 134 -1.63 -0.30 0.05
C MET A 134 -2.77 -0.65 -0.89
N LYS A 135 -2.49 -0.67 -2.21
CA LYS A 135 -3.50 -1.06 -3.21
C LYS A 135 -4.05 -2.47 -2.99
N ARG A 136 -3.22 -3.41 -2.52
CA ARG A 136 -3.64 -4.79 -2.26
C ARG A 136 -4.55 -4.89 -1.04
N HIS A 137 -4.23 -4.14 0.00
CA HIS A 137 -4.95 -4.15 1.28
C HIS A 137 -6.13 -3.16 1.32
N GLY A 138 -6.53 -2.62 0.16
CA GLY A 138 -7.63 -1.65 0.05
C GLY A 138 -7.35 -0.35 0.80
N LEU A 139 -6.08 -0.02 1.03
CA LEU A 139 -5.67 1.22 1.67
C LEU A 139 -5.54 2.31 0.62
N SER A 140 -6.39 3.32 0.72
CA SER A 140 -6.22 4.60 0.05
C SER A 140 -6.22 5.69 1.11
N PHE A 141 -5.17 6.51 1.15
CA PHE A 141 -5.27 7.78 1.85
C PHE A 141 -6.17 8.65 1.01
N GLN A 142 -7.43 8.79 1.41
CA GLN A 142 -8.28 9.82 0.84
C GLN A 142 -7.59 11.15 1.13
N LYS A 143 -7.35 11.91 0.08
CA LYS A 143 -7.14 13.34 0.21
C LYS A 143 -8.50 13.84 0.68
N ASP A 144 -8.59 14.32 1.92
CA ASP A 144 -9.83 14.70 2.57
C ASP A 144 -10.72 15.47 1.60
N ARG A 145 -11.84 14.85 1.26
CA ARG A 145 -12.97 15.47 0.60
C ARG A 145 -14.12 15.19 1.54
N ASP A 146 -14.21 16.05 2.55
CA ASP A 146 -15.22 15.96 3.59
C ASP A 146 -16.63 16.18 2.98
N ASP A 147 -17.43 15.12 3.13
CA ASP A 147 -18.87 15.09 3.45
C ASP A 147 -19.90 15.64 2.43
N ALA A 148 -21.12 15.09 2.23
CA ALA A 148 -21.92 14.16 3.01
C ALA A 148 -22.98 13.45 2.12
N VAL A 149 -23.15 12.16 2.36
CA VAL A 149 -24.41 11.44 2.67
C VAL A 149 -25.73 11.97 2.04
N ASP A 150 -26.27 11.24 1.06
CA ASP A 150 -27.71 11.27 0.73
C ASP A 150 -28.33 9.91 1.09
N ALA A 151 -29.09 9.90 2.18
CA ALA A 151 -30.01 8.84 2.55
C ALA A 151 -31.25 9.48 3.17
N ALA A 152 -32.18 9.86 2.29
CA ALA A 152 -33.64 9.79 2.42
C ALA A 152 -34.30 10.08 3.78
N ALA A 153 -35.02 11.22 3.85
CA ALA A 153 -36.38 11.30 4.43
C ALA A 153 -37.07 12.63 4.05
N VAL A 154 -38.22 12.54 3.38
CA VAL A 154 -39.23 13.61 3.23
C VAL A 154 -40.29 13.40 4.32
N PRO A 155 -40.80 14.45 4.98
CA PRO A 155 -42.18 14.87 4.69
C PRO A 155 -42.44 16.40 4.67
N THR A 156 -43.30 16.78 3.72
CA THR A 156 -44.24 17.92 3.60
C THR A 156 -44.54 18.79 4.84
N ALA A 157 -44.48 20.13 4.67
CA ALA A 157 -45.58 21.09 4.88
C ALA A 157 -45.14 22.54 4.56
N ALA A 158 -46.03 23.31 3.92
CA ALA A 158 -45.83 24.65 3.37
C ALA A 158 -45.82 25.78 4.41
N ALA A 159 -45.05 26.86 4.14
CA ALA A 159 -45.51 28.26 4.22
C ALA A 159 -44.39 29.23 3.81
N ALA A 160 -44.80 30.31 3.15
CA ALA A 160 -43.99 31.30 2.48
C ALA A 160 -43.23 32.28 3.40
N GLY A 161 -42.14 32.85 2.89
CA GLY A 161 -41.88 34.29 3.04
C GLY A 161 -40.51 34.71 3.57
N VAL A 162 -39.88 35.60 2.79
CA VAL A 162 -38.85 36.60 3.15
C VAL A 162 -37.38 36.14 3.07
N ALA A 163 -36.80 36.49 1.92
CA ALA A 163 -35.37 36.56 1.67
C ALA A 163 -34.68 37.67 2.47
N VAL A 164 -33.51 37.38 3.06
CA VAL A 164 -32.42 38.33 3.27
C VAL A 164 -31.06 37.62 3.11
N ASN A 165 -30.33 38.03 2.07
CA ASN A 165 -28.87 38.00 1.86
C ASN A 165 -28.00 36.95 2.60
N GLY A 166 -27.77 35.81 1.95
CA GLY A 166 -26.61 34.95 2.20
C GLY A 166 -25.58 35.14 1.09
N GLY A 167 -24.49 35.87 1.37
CA GLY A 167 -23.54 36.24 0.32
C GLY A 167 -22.18 36.73 0.79
N MET A 168 -21.64 36.21 1.90
CA MET A 168 -20.26 36.43 2.35
C MET A 168 -19.92 35.28 3.32
N ASN A 169 -19.14 34.26 2.90
CA ASN A 169 -18.35 33.37 3.80
C ASN A 169 -17.62 32.18 3.09
N ALA A 170 -17.52 32.13 1.76
CA ALA A 170 -16.70 31.11 1.10
C ALA A 170 -15.19 31.45 1.06
N ALA A 171 -14.84 32.74 0.90
CA ALA A 171 -13.45 33.19 0.82
C ALA A 171 -12.73 33.20 2.18
N ALA A 172 -13.46 33.47 3.27
CA ALA A 172 -12.92 33.44 4.64
C ALA A 172 -12.54 32.01 5.06
N ALA A 173 -13.35 31.01 4.68
CA ALA A 173 -13.05 29.60 4.95
C ALA A 173 -11.81 29.11 4.19
N GLN A 174 -11.67 29.47 2.90
CA GLN A 174 -10.50 29.12 2.08
C GLN A 174 -9.21 29.80 2.58
N THR A 175 -9.30 31.02 3.11
CA THR A 175 -8.15 31.73 3.67
C THR A 175 -7.69 31.08 4.98
N LEU A 176 -8.62 30.61 5.82
CA LEU A 176 -8.30 29.99 7.10
C LEU A 176 -7.65 28.59 6.95
N GLU A 177 -8.08 27.83 5.94
CA GLU A 177 -7.57 26.49 5.66
C GLU A 177 -6.14 26.51 5.08
N LEU A 178 -5.85 27.46 4.17
CA LEU A 178 -4.49 27.67 3.65
C LEU A 178 -3.50 28.13 4.74
N VAL A 179 -3.96 28.94 5.69
CA VAL A 179 -3.16 29.39 6.84
C VAL A 179 -2.91 28.25 7.82
N ALA A 180 -3.86 27.33 8.00
CA ALA A 180 -3.68 26.14 8.83
C ALA A 180 -2.64 25.17 8.22
N ASP A 181 -2.69 24.97 6.90
CA ASP A 181 -1.70 24.19 6.15
C ASP A 181 -0.29 24.81 6.20
N GLU A 182 -0.20 26.14 6.11
CA GLU A 182 1.07 26.86 6.21
C GLU A 182 1.64 26.80 7.64
N ALA A 183 0.79 26.91 8.66
CA ALA A 183 1.18 26.74 10.05
C ALA A 183 1.72 25.32 10.32
N GLU A 184 1.12 24.30 9.73
CA GLU A 184 1.58 22.91 9.88
C GLU A 184 2.90 22.67 9.14
N ARG A 185 3.08 23.21 7.93
CA ARG A 185 4.37 23.19 7.23
C ARG A 185 5.46 23.88 8.06
N ALA A 186 5.16 25.04 8.63
CA ALA A 186 6.08 25.76 9.50
C ALA A 186 6.46 24.98 10.77
N ARG A 187 5.52 24.23 11.37
CA ARG A 187 5.79 23.32 12.50
C ARG A 187 6.73 22.19 12.10
N VAL A 188 6.47 21.55 10.95
CA VAL A 188 7.31 20.46 10.42
C VAL A 188 8.72 20.94 10.12
N ASP A 189 8.87 22.14 9.55
CA ASP A 189 10.20 22.69 9.25
C ASP A 189 10.95 23.09 10.52
N LYS A 190 10.29 23.60 11.57
CA LYS A 190 10.90 23.79 12.89
C LYS A 190 11.38 22.48 13.50
N LEU A 191 10.59 21.41 13.40
CA LEU A 191 10.97 20.07 13.85
C LEU A 191 12.20 19.54 13.08
N ARG A 192 12.24 19.75 11.76
CA ARG A 192 13.40 19.40 10.92
C ARG A 192 14.64 20.18 11.34
N GLN A 193 14.55 21.48 11.53
CA GLN A 193 15.66 22.33 11.98
C GLN A 193 16.16 21.90 13.37
N LYS A 194 15.26 21.55 14.28
CA LYS A 194 15.63 21.02 15.61
C LYS A 194 16.38 19.69 15.50
N ALA A 195 15.91 18.79 14.63
CA ALA A 195 16.54 17.50 14.40
C ALA A 195 17.92 17.64 13.74
N THR A 196 18.08 18.49 12.72
CA THR A 196 19.37 18.73 12.07
C THR A 196 20.37 19.37 13.02
N LYS A 197 19.93 20.33 13.85
CA LYS A 197 20.76 20.92 14.91
C LYS A 197 21.26 19.86 15.88
N ARG A 198 20.38 18.96 16.35
CA ARG A 198 20.78 17.89 17.27
C ARG A 198 21.75 16.90 16.62
N LEU A 199 21.57 16.60 15.34
CA LEU A 199 22.53 15.77 14.59
C LEU A 199 23.92 16.41 14.56
N CYS A 200 24.01 17.71 14.28
CA CYS A 200 25.29 18.43 14.28
C CYS A 200 25.94 18.47 15.68
N GLU A 201 25.16 18.56 16.75
CA GLU A 201 25.67 18.48 18.13
C GLU A 201 26.28 17.10 18.42
N ILE A 202 25.55 16.02 18.08
CA ILE A 202 26.05 14.65 18.23
C ILE A 202 27.34 14.44 17.44
N GLU A 203 27.42 14.98 16.22
CA GLU A 203 28.66 14.89 15.44
C GLU A 203 29.83 15.67 16.07
N LYS A 204 29.57 16.80 16.75
CA LYS A 204 30.60 17.54 17.50
C LYS A 204 31.05 16.74 18.72
N GLU A 205 30.11 16.21 19.51
CA GLU A 205 30.39 15.33 20.64
C GLU A 205 31.26 14.14 20.18
N ALA A 206 30.90 13.48 19.08
CA ALA A 206 31.67 12.39 18.50
C ALA A 206 33.08 12.79 18.05
N ARG A 207 33.26 14.01 17.53
CA ARG A 207 34.60 14.54 17.18
C ARG A 207 35.47 14.72 18.42
N GLU A 208 34.91 15.23 19.51
CA GLU A 208 35.65 15.38 20.78
C GLU A 208 36.01 14.02 21.39
N LEU A 209 35.08 13.05 21.37
CA LEU A 209 35.39 11.68 21.81
C LEU A 209 36.53 11.05 21.01
N ARG A 210 36.53 11.21 19.68
CA ARG A 210 37.65 10.75 18.84
C ARG A 210 38.97 11.45 19.17
N LYS A 211 38.93 12.73 19.53
CA LYS A 211 40.11 13.48 19.97
C LYS A 211 40.64 12.94 21.30
N TYR A 212 39.76 12.67 22.26
CA TYR A 212 40.12 12.10 23.55
C TYR A 212 40.72 10.70 23.41
N LEU A 213 40.12 9.83 22.59
CA LEU A 213 40.66 8.50 22.31
C LEU A 213 42.08 8.58 21.73
N ARG A 214 42.32 9.47 20.76
CA ARG A 214 43.67 9.69 20.22
C ARG A 214 44.67 10.18 21.28
N GLN A 215 44.23 10.94 22.27
CA GLN A 215 45.10 11.38 23.37
C GLN A 215 45.44 10.21 24.30
N LEU A 216 44.48 9.34 24.60
CA LEU A 216 44.73 8.12 25.36
C LEU A 216 45.70 7.18 24.64
N ASP A 217 45.51 6.96 23.35
CA ASP A 217 46.39 6.12 22.52
C ASP A 217 47.81 6.72 22.37
N ALA A 218 47.95 8.05 22.54
CA ALA A 218 49.23 8.76 22.47
C ALA A 218 49.98 8.81 23.80
N VAL A 219 49.40 8.36 24.92
CA VAL A 219 50.14 8.20 26.18
C VAL A 219 50.98 6.93 26.06
N PRO A 220 52.32 7.02 25.93
CA PRO A 220 53.15 5.83 25.96
C PRO A 220 52.98 5.20 27.34
N THR A 221 52.55 3.93 27.36
CA THR A 221 52.68 3.08 28.53
C THR A 221 54.14 3.14 28.97
N GLN A 222 54.42 3.81 30.09
CA GLN A 222 55.73 3.77 30.72
C GLN A 222 55.98 2.30 31.08
N THR A 223 56.70 1.60 30.21
CA THR A 223 57.37 0.35 30.55
C THR A 223 58.28 0.68 31.71
N VAL A 224 57.86 0.24 32.90
CA VAL A 224 58.69 0.14 34.09
C VAL A 224 59.76 -0.93 33.82
N ASP A 225 60.76 -0.56 33.02
CA ASP A 225 62.06 -1.23 33.00
C ASP A 225 62.78 -0.84 34.28
N GLY A 226 62.55 -1.63 35.32
CA GLY A 226 63.31 -1.62 36.55
C GLY A 226 64.08 -2.93 36.69
N LEU A 227 65.29 -2.97 36.13
CA LEU A 227 66.36 -3.85 36.61
C LEU A 227 66.41 -3.81 38.14
N ASN A 228 66.69 -4.95 38.78
CA ASN A 228 67.97 -5.25 39.46
C ASN A 228 67.79 -6.44 40.45
N PRO A 229 68.87 -7.01 41.00
CA PRO A 229 69.96 -7.79 40.40
C PRO A 229 69.77 -9.32 40.58
#